data_AF-A0A2N7VJJ8-F1
#
_entry.id   AF-A0A2N7VJJ8-F1
#
_cell.length_a   1.000
_cell.length_b   1.000
_cell.length_c   1.000
_cell.angle_alpha   90.00
_cell.angle_beta   90.00
_cell.angle_gamma   90.00
#
_symmetry.space_group_name_H-M   'P 1'
#
loop_
_entity.id
_entity.type
_entity.pdbx_description
1 polymer ?
#
loop_
_entity_poly.entity_id
_entity_poly.type
_entity_poly.pdbx_seq_one_letter_code
_entity_poly.pdbx_strand_id
1 'polypeptide(L)'
;MSFVFPPEPTVAVPVAGTQDEFPVRRVYCVGRNYAAHAREMGFDPDREPPFFFCKPADAVVPVAYGDTLELPYPAQTANYHYEAELVAAIGKGGSDVALADALDHVWGYAVGLDMTRRDLQMKMREMGRPWEIGKAFDRSAPIGPIHVASEVGHFERGQLWLNVNGVPKQNSDVSHLIWSVAETVADLSKFFRLEPGDLIYTGTPEGVGAVVKGDLMTVGVERLGELNVRVA
;
A
#
# COMPACT_ATOMS: atom_id res chain seq x y z
N MET A 1 17.14 17.70 -27.16
CA MET A 1 15.80 17.15 -27.44
C MET A 1 14.84 17.76 -26.42
N SER A 2 13.64 18.19 -26.82
CA SER A 2 12.60 18.72 -25.93
C SER A 2 11.38 17.79 -25.96
N PHE A 3 10.66 17.68 -24.85
CA PHE A 3 9.37 17.00 -24.85
C PHE A 3 8.34 17.79 -25.67
N VAL A 4 7.37 17.09 -26.26
CA VAL A 4 6.29 17.69 -27.06
C VAL A 4 5.25 18.41 -26.20
N PHE A 5 5.16 18.07 -24.92
CA PHE A 5 4.40 18.73 -23.86
C PHE A 5 5.14 18.56 -22.52
N PRO A 6 4.89 19.40 -21.50
CA PRO A 6 5.49 19.22 -20.18
C PRO A 6 5.16 17.82 -19.63
N PRO A 7 6.16 17.05 -19.16
CA PRO A 7 5.87 15.79 -18.48
C PRO A 7 5.10 16.06 -17.20
N GLU A 8 4.33 15.08 -16.75
CA GLU A 8 3.74 15.13 -15.43
C GLU A 8 4.84 15.25 -14.37
N PRO A 9 4.66 16.08 -13.33
CA PRO A 9 5.60 16.14 -12.21
C PRO A 9 5.77 14.75 -11.57
N THR A 10 6.96 14.47 -11.07
CA THR A 10 7.19 13.23 -10.33
C THR A 10 6.36 13.26 -9.05
N VAL A 11 5.54 12.24 -8.81
CA VAL A 11 4.86 12.10 -7.52
C VAL A 11 5.91 11.89 -6.43
N ALA A 12 5.85 12.69 -5.38
CA ALA A 12 6.80 12.62 -4.28
C ALA A 12 6.07 12.56 -2.94
N VAL A 13 6.51 11.67 -2.05
CA VAL A 13 5.92 11.48 -0.71
C VAL A 13 6.76 12.23 0.32
N PRO A 14 6.16 13.07 1.20
CA PRO A 14 6.91 13.78 2.23
C PRO A 14 7.67 12.83 3.16
N VAL A 15 8.88 13.22 3.55
CA VAL A 15 9.66 12.51 4.57
C VAL A 15 9.34 13.11 5.93
N ALA A 16 8.93 12.26 6.87
CA ALA A 16 8.60 12.70 8.22
C ALA A 16 9.82 13.35 8.89
N GLY A 17 9.62 14.53 9.47
CA GLY A 17 10.66 15.24 10.21
C GLY A 17 11.67 16.03 9.35
N THR A 18 11.54 16.04 8.03
CA THR A 18 12.44 16.81 7.13
C THR A 18 11.67 17.68 6.14
N GLN A 19 12.38 18.41 5.28
CA GLN A 19 11.82 19.13 4.13
C GLN A 19 11.98 18.33 2.82
N ASP A 20 12.49 17.10 2.91
CA ASP A 20 12.76 16.26 1.76
C ASP A 20 11.52 15.49 1.33
N GLU A 21 11.53 15.05 0.07
CA GLU A 21 10.48 14.21 -0.50
C GLU A 21 11.09 12.98 -1.16
N PHE A 22 10.38 11.87 -1.08
CA PHE A 22 10.76 10.60 -1.68
C PHE A 22 10.09 10.46 -3.06
N PRO A 23 10.86 10.45 -4.17
CA PRO A 23 10.29 10.39 -5.51
C PRO A 23 9.79 8.98 -5.84
N VAL A 24 8.49 8.84 -6.09
CA VAL A 24 7.86 7.55 -6.38
C VAL A 24 8.22 7.09 -7.80
N ARG A 25 8.63 5.83 -7.91
CA ARG A 25 8.88 5.13 -9.17
C ARG A 25 7.75 4.14 -9.47
N ARG A 26 7.82 2.90 -9.00
CA ARG A 26 6.73 1.92 -9.15
C ARG A 26 6.06 1.65 -7.82
N VAL A 27 4.78 1.26 -7.89
CA VAL A 27 4.02 0.82 -6.73
C VAL A 27 3.66 -0.64 -6.92
N TYR A 28 4.26 -1.49 -6.09
CA TYR A 28 3.95 -2.91 -6.00
C TYR A 28 3.04 -3.15 -4.81
N CYS A 29 2.15 -4.13 -4.94
CA CYS A 29 1.20 -4.50 -3.90
C CYS A 29 1.19 -6.03 -3.75
N VAL A 30 1.15 -6.52 -2.51
CA VAL A 30 1.13 -7.95 -2.19
C VAL A 30 -0.29 -8.39 -1.86
N GLY A 31 -0.83 -9.31 -2.66
CA GLY A 31 -2.17 -9.83 -2.42
C GLY A 31 -2.20 -10.92 -1.35
N ARG A 32 -3.19 -10.85 -0.45
CA ARG A 32 -3.48 -11.88 0.58
C ARG A 32 -2.33 -12.18 1.53
N ASN A 33 -1.59 -11.16 1.93
CA ASN A 33 -0.43 -11.34 2.81
C ASN A 33 -0.77 -11.42 4.31
N TYR A 34 -2.04 -11.57 4.71
CA TYR A 34 -2.45 -11.84 6.09
C TYR A 34 -3.32 -13.09 6.12
N ALA A 35 -2.98 -14.06 6.98
CA ALA A 35 -3.65 -15.36 6.98
C ALA A 35 -5.16 -15.28 7.28
N ALA A 36 -5.55 -14.37 8.18
CA ALA A 36 -6.97 -14.14 8.49
C ALA A 36 -7.71 -13.51 7.30
N HIS A 37 -7.10 -12.56 6.59
CA HIS A 37 -7.66 -11.98 5.38
C HIS A 37 -7.76 -12.98 4.21
N ALA A 38 -6.75 -13.85 4.05
CA ALA A 38 -6.78 -14.92 3.05
C ALA A 38 -7.98 -15.86 3.28
N ARG A 39 -8.24 -16.24 4.55
CA ARG A 39 -9.42 -17.03 4.94
C ARG A 39 -10.73 -16.28 4.72
N GLU A 40 -10.81 -14.99 5.07
CA GLU A 40 -11.98 -14.14 4.81
C GLU A 40 -12.35 -14.12 3.31
N MET A 41 -11.34 -14.13 2.44
CA MET A 41 -11.52 -14.16 0.99
C MET A 41 -11.78 -15.57 0.41
N GLY A 42 -11.86 -16.59 1.26
CA GLY A 42 -12.20 -17.98 0.89
C GLY A 42 -11.02 -18.85 0.46
N PHE A 43 -9.80 -18.53 0.90
CA PHE A 43 -8.58 -19.30 0.56
C PHE A 43 -8.01 -20.02 1.80
N ASP A 44 -7.36 -21.16 1.56
CA ASP A 44 -6.65 -21.92 2.58
C ASP A 44 -5.21 -21.39 2.69
N PRO A 45 -4.80 -20.79 3.82
CA PRO A 45 -3.47 -20.20 3.96
C PRO A 45 -2.42 -21.25 4.34
N ASP A 46 -2.28 -22.29 3.52
CA ASP A 46 -0.96 -22.90 3.36
C ASP A 46 -0.10 -21.88 2.61
N ARG A 47 1.22 -21.81 2.85
CA ARG A 47 2.12 -20.78 2.26
C ARG A 47 2.26 -20.93 0.73
N GLU A 48 1.19 -20.73 -0.03
CA GLU A 48 1.20 -20.55 -1.47
C GLU A 48 1.98 -19.28 -1.80
N PRO A 49 2.86 -19.26 -2.82
CA PRO A 49 3.68 -18.08 -3.11
C PRO A 49 2.86 -16.77 -3.17
N PRO A 50 3.43 -15.63 -2.71
CA PRO A 50 2.75 -14.35 -2.84
C PRO A 50 2.47 -14.06 -4.31
N PHE A 51 1.35 -13.38 -4.57
CA PHE A 51 1.13 -12.78 -5.88
C PHE A 51 1.19 -11.26 -5.78
N PHE A 52 1.67 -10.65 -6.85
CA PHE A 52 1.90 -9.21 -6.93
C PHE A 52 1.00 -8.59 -7.98
N PHE A 53 0.56 -7.37 -7.71
CA PHE A 53 -0.01 -6.48 -8.70
C PHE A 53 0.60 -5.09 -8.53
N CYS A 54 0.29 -4.17 -9.44
CA CYS A 54 0.86 -2.83 -9.42
C CYS A 54 -0.23 -1.77 -9.45
N LYS A 55 0.13 -0.59 -8.96
CA LYS A 55 -0.55 0.67 -9.24
C LYS A 55 0.41 1.61 -9.99
N PRO A 56 -0.08 2.51 -10.83
CA PRO A 56 0.77 3.53 -11.43
C PRO A 56 1.20 4.54 -10.35
N ALA A 57 2.33 5.23 -10.56
CA ALA A 57 2.88 6.17 -9.58
C ALA A 57 1.93 7.34 -9.28
N ASP A 58 1.22 7.82 -10.30
CA ASP A 58 0.20 8.89 -10.24
C ASP A 58 -1.09 8.48 -9.50
N ALA A 59 -1.28 7.20 -9.17
CA ALA A 59 -2.33 6.77 -8.26
C ALA A 59 -1.99 7.04 -6.78
N VAL A 60 -0.71 7.29 -6.46
CA VAL A 60 -0.26 7.62 -5.11
C VAL A 60 -0.69 9.03 -4.76
N VAL A 61 -1.34 9.18 -3.60
CA VAL A 61 -1.77 10.48 -3.09
C VAL A 61 -1.14 10.72 -1.72
N PRO A 62 -0.04 11.49 -1.66
CA PRO A 62 0.56 11.87 -0.39
C PRO A 62 -0.39 12.72 0.43
N VAL A 63 -0.45 12.46 1.74
CA VAL A 63 -1.26 13.23 2.69
C VAL A 63 -0.37 13.60 3.86
N ALA A 64 -0.20 14.90 4.10
CA ALA A 64 0.60 15.39 5.21
C ALA A 64 -0.11 15.13 6.55
N TYR A 65 0.67 15.04 7.63
CA TYR A 65 0.07 14.95 8.97
C TYR A 65 -0.77 16.17 9.29
N GLY A 66 -1.94 15.94 9.89
CA GLY A 66 -2.90 16.99 10.22
C GLY A 66 -3.86 17.32 9.08
N ASP A 67 -3.56 16.93 7.85
CA ASP A 67 -4.48 17.08 6.72
C ASP A 67 -5.50 15.94 6.65
N THR A 68 -6.62 16.22 5.99
CA THR A 68 -7.58 15.20 5.57
C THR A 68 -7.64 15.21 4.05
N LEU A 69 -7.36 14.07 3.44
CA LEU A 69 -7.54 13.91 2.01
C LEU A 69 -9.02 13.80 1.68
N GLU A 70 -9.55 14.75 0.91
CA GLU A 70 -10.85 14.62 0.25
C GLU A 70 -10.67 13.76 -1.02
N LEU A 71 -11.04 12.47 -0.90
CA LEU A 71 -10.86 11.44 -1.92
C LEU A 71 -12.18 11.19 -2.67
N PRO A 72 -12.27 11.56 -3.96
CA PRO A 72 -13.50 11.35 -4.72
C PRO A 72 -13.88 9.86 -4.80
N TYR A 73 -15.16 9.55 -4.58
CA TYR A 73 -15.69 8.22 -4.82
C TYR A 73 -15.50 7.86 -6.30
N PRO A 74 -14.81 6.76 -6.63
CA PRO A 74 -14.39 6.50 -8.00
C PRO A 74 -15.57 6.09 -8.89
N ALA A 75 -15.47 6.40 -10.18
CA ALA A 75 -16.47 5.99 -11.15
C ALA A 75 -16.48 4.47 -11.36
N GLN A 76 -17.60 3.95 -11.88
CA GLN A 76 -17.79 2.55 -12.30
C GLN A 76 -17.71 1.51 -11.16
N THR A 77 -17.95 1.92 -9.91
CA THR A 77 -18.09 1.00 -8.77
C THR A 77 -19.31 1.36 -7.95
N ALA A 78 -19.93 0.36 -7.34
CA ALA A 78 -20.86 0.53 -6.23
C ALA A 78 -20.33 -0.10 -4.93
N ASN A 79 -19.16 -0.74 -4.99
CA ASN A 79 -18.54 -1.44 -3.87
C ASN A 79 -17.08 -1.03 -3.70
N TYR A 80 -16.86 0.12 -3.05
CA TYR A 80 -15.55 0.73 -2.89
C TYR A 80 -14.95 0.43 -1.52
N HIS A 81 -13.85 -0.31 -1.48
CA HIS A 81 -13.27 -0.84 -0.25
C HIS A 81 -12.00 -0.09 0.19
N TYR A 82 -11.79 -0.05 1.51
CA TYR A 82 -10.51 0.26 2.15
C TYR A 82 -9.72 -1.01 2.45
N GLU A 83 -8.40 -0.85 2.48
CA GLU A 83 -7.41 -1.87 2.87
C GLU A 83 -6.24 -1.13 3.52
N ALA A 84 -6.13 -1.16 4.85
CA ALA A 84 -5.01 -0.56 5.58
C ALA A 84 -3.74 -1.40 5.42
N GLU A 85 -2.63 -0.76 5.09
CA GLU A 85 -1.36 -1.46 4.83
C GLU A 85 -0.14 -0.71 5.39
N LEU A 86 0.88 -1.48 5.78
CA LEU A 86 2.25 -0.99 5.89
C LEU A 86 2.85 -0.88 4.48
N VAL A 87 3.48 0.25 4.18
CA VAL A 87 4.16 0.50 2.92
C VAL A 87 5.67 0.57 3.18
N ALA A 88 6.46 -0.25 2.48
CA ALA A 88 7.92 -0.17 2.47
C ALA A 88 8.41 0.64 1.27
N ALA A 89 9.32 1.59 1.51
CA ALA A 89 9.92 2.44 0.48
C ALA A 89 11.35 1.97 0.17
N ILE A 90 11.66 1.71 -1.09
CA ILE A 90 12.94 1.15 -1.53
C ILE A 90 13.95 2.29 -1.80
N GLY A 91 15.12 2.23 -1.17
CA GLY A 91 16.21 3.21 -1.36
C GLY A 91 17.43 2.66 -2.10
N LYS A 92 17.53 1.35 -2.26
CA LYS A 92 18.63 0.68 -2.95
C LYS A 92 18.07 -0.35 -3.92
N GLY A 93 18.52 -0.29 -5.16
CA GLY A 93 18.06 -1.21 -6.20
C GLY A 93 18.70 -2.60 -6.12
N GLY A 94 18.09 -3.59 -6.74
CA GLY A 94 18.57 -4.98 -6.73
C GLY A 94 17.71 -5.94 -7.54
N SER A 95 18.30 -7.04 -7.97
CA SER A 95 17.64 -8.20 -8.59
C SER A 95 18.10 -9.44 -7.84
N ASP A 96 17.21 -10.42 -7.68
CA ASP A 96 17.51 -11.66 -6.93
C ASP A 96 18.16 -11.37 -5.56
N VAL A 97 17.62 -10.38 -4.85
CA VAL A 97 18.12 -9.92 -3.55
C VAL A 97 18.01 -11.08 -2.55
N ALA A 98 19.12 -11.40 -1.89
CA ALA A 98 19.12 -12.42 -0.85
C ALA A 98 18.26 -11.97 0.34
N LEU A 99 17.52 -12.91 0.95
CA LEU A 99 16.64 -12.60 2.08
C LEU A 99 17.36 -11.87 3.22
N ALA A 100 18.61 -12.25 3.51
CA ALA A 100 19.42 -11.64 4.56
C ALA A 100 19.77 -10.17 4.29
N ASP A 101 19.80 -9.77 3.02
CA ASP A 101 20.15 -8.41 2.60
C ASP A 101 18.90 -7.57 2.29
N ALA A 102 17.70 -8.17 2.30
CA ALA A 102 16.48 -7.55 1.78
C ALA A 102 16.10 -6.25 2.51
N LEU A 103 16.27 -6.19 3.83
CA LEU A 103 15.93 -4.99 4.61
C LEU A 103 16.90 -3.83 4.37
N ASP A 104 18.14 -4.09 3.93
CA ASP A 104 19.09 -3.04 3.53
C ASP A 104 18.63 -2.27 2.28
N HIS A 105 17.64 -2.81 1.56
CA HIS A 105 17.04 -2.13 0.43
C HIS A 105 15.90 -1.20 0.81
N VAL A 106 15.36 -1.34 2.03
CA VAL A 106 14.23 -0.53 2.52
C VAL A 106 14.76 0.74 3.17
N TRP A 107 14.48 1.88 2.55
CA TRP A 107 14.84 3.20 3.04
C TRP A 107 13.97 3.67 4.20
N GLY A 108 12.67 3.32 4.17
CA GLY A 108 11.71 3.80 5.14
C GLY A 108 10.35 3.14 5.01
N TYR A 109 9.43 3.57 5.87
CA TYR A 109 8.09 3.01 5.99
C TYR A 109 7.03 4.11 6.08
N ALA A 110 5.85 3.83 5.56
CA ALA A 110 4.67 4.68 5.70
C ALA A 110 3.42 3.84 5.97
N VAL A 111 2.36 4.51 6.44
CA VAL A 111 1.00 3.97 6.41
C VAL A 111 0.37 4.25 5.04
N GLY A 112 -0.35 3.29 4.48
CA GLY A 112 -1.03 3.45 3.20
C GLY A 112 -2.41 2.79 3.17
N LEU A 113 -3.18 3.16 2.14
CA LEU A 113 -4.45 2.54 1.80
C LEU A 113 -4.40 1.94 0.39
N ASP A 114 -4.68 0.65 0.26
CA ASP A 114 -4.99 0.03 -1.03
C ASP A 114 -6.49 0.13 -1.35
N MET A 115 -6.88 1.31 -1.83
CA MET A 115 -8.27 1.56 -2.17
C MET A 115 -8.69 0.72 -3.38
N THR A 116 -9.87 0.09 -3.29
CA THR A 116 -10.25 -0.98 -4.22
C THR A 116 -11.68 -0.87 -4.72
N ARG A 117 -11.88 -0.92 -6.05
CA ARG A 117 -13.21 -1.15 -6.65
C ARG A 117 -13.51 -2.64 -6.62
N ARG A 118 -14.09 -3.10 -5.50
CA ARG A 118 -14.16 -4.53 -5.13
C ARG A 118 -15.02 -5.33 -6.10
N ASP A 119 -16.14 -4.78 -6.53
CA ASP A 119 -17.02 -5.38 -7.53
C ASP A 119 -16.28 -5.67 -8.84
N LEU A 120 -15.49 -4.72 -9.35
CA LEU A 120 -14.67 -4.89 -10.54
C LEU A 120 -13.53 -5.90 -10.33
N GLN A 121 -12.82 -5.80 -9.19
CA GLN A 121 -11.73 -6.71 -8.85
C GLN A 121 -12.20 -8.17 -8.81
N MET A 122 -13.32 -8.44 -8.12
CA MET A 122 -13.89 -9.78 -8.01
C MET A 122 -14.33 -10.32 -9.37
N LYS A 123 -14.99 -9.48 -10.19
CA LYS A 123 -15.39 -9.85 -11.55
C LYS A 123 -14.19 -10.21 -12.42
N MET A 124 -13.09 -9.45 -12.36
CA MET A 124 -11.88 -9.77 -13.13
C MET A 124 -11.25 -11.08 -12.65
N ARG A 125 -11.19 -11.31 -11.34
CA ARG A 125 -10.73 -12.58 -10.76
C ARG A 125 -11.54 -13.77 -11.26
N GLU A 126 -12.86 -13.71 -11.22
CA GLU A 126 -13.75 -14.80 -11.67
C GLU A 126 -13.58 -15.11 -13.16
N MET A 127 -13.26 -14.09 -13.96
CA MET A 127 -13.02 -14.23 -15.39
C MET A 127 -11.57 -14.61 -15.75
N GLY A 128 -10.68 -14.77 -14.75
CA GLY A 128 -9.24 -14.97 -14.98
C GLY A 128 -8.57 -13.81 -15.72
N ARG A 129 -9.06 -12.58 -15.51
CA ARG A 129 -8.58 -11.36 -16.17
C ARG A 129 -7.68 -10.52 -15.25
N PRO A 130 -6.86 -9.62 -15.83
CA PRO A 130 -6.07 -8.65 -15.09
C PRO A 130 -6.92 -7.72 -14.18
N TRP A 131 -6.36 -7.28 -13.04
CA TRP A 131 -7.08 -6.61 -11.95
C TRP A 131 -7.04 -5.07 -12.00
N GLU A 132 -6.48 -4.46 -13.04
CA GLU A 132 -6.17 -3.04 -13.12
C GLU A 132 -7.41 -2.18 -12.92
N ILE A 133 -8.56 -2.54 -13.51
CA ILE A 133 -9.80 -1.80 -13.28
C ILE A 133 -10.29 -1.91 -11.82
N GLY A 134 -9.88 -2.92 -11.06
CA GLY A 134 -10.19 -3.04 -9.64
C GLY A 134 -9.20 -2.32 -8.72
N LYS A 135 -7.91 -2.31 -9.08
CA LYS A 135 -6.80 -1.94 -8.19
C LYS A 135 -5.95 -0.74 -8.67
N ALA A 136 -5.81 -0.52 -9.97
CA ALA A 136 -4.88 0.45 -10.57
C ALA A 136 -5.60 1.65 -11.19
N PHE A 137 -6.53 2.24 -10.45
CA PHE A 137 -7.32 3.40 -10.88
C PHE A 137 -6.83 4.69 -10.22
N ASP A 138 -7.35 5.82 -10.70
CA ASP A 138 -6.98 7.16 -10.24
C ASP A 138 -7.07 7.28 -8.71
N ARG A 139 -6.03 7.84 -8.09
CA ARG A 139 -5.96 8.14 -6.65
C ARG A 139 -6.22 6.93 -5.75
N SER A 140 -5.90 5.73 -6.22
CA SER A 140 -6.17 4.47 -5.50
C SER A 140 -5.15 4.10 -4.42
N ALA A 141 -4.12 4.93 -4.18
CA ALA A 141 -3.08 4.69 -3.18
C ALA A 141 -2.80 5.92 -2.29
N PRO A 142 -3.73 6.33 -1.40
CA PRO A 142 -3.38 7.27 -0.34
C PRO A 142 -2.22 6.77 0.52
N ILE A 143 -1.31 7.66 0.88
CA ILE A 143 -0.12 7.34 1.69
C ILE A 143 0.21 8.49 2.64
N GLY A 144 0.60 8.16 3.87
CA GLY A 144 1.15 9.12 4.82
C GLY A 144 2.63 9.44 4.56
N PRO A 145 3.24 10.34 5.34
CA PRO A 145 4.66 10.62 5.26
C PRO A 145 5.53 9.38 5.52
N ILE A 146 6.67 9.28 4.84
CA ILE A 146 7.63 8.17 5.03
C ILE A 146 8.56 8.49 6.20
N HIS A 147 8.68 7.55 7.12
CA HIS A 147 9.67 7.56 8.19
C HIS A 147 10.90 6.77 7.80
N VAL A 148 12.09 7.31 8.05
CA VAL A 148 13.35 6.65 7.70
C VAL A 148 13.55 5.41 8.58
N ALA A 149 13.91 4.28 7.97
CA ALA A 149 14.07 3.01 8.67
C ALA A 149 15.13 3.06 9.79
N SER A 150 16.14 3.94 9.68
CA SER A 150 17.12 4.14 10.75
C SER A 150 16.54 4.77 12.03
N GLU A 151 15.38 5.42 11.94
CA GLU A 151 14.71 6.07 13.07
C GLU A 151 13.62 5.17 13.67
N VAL A 152 12.80 4.56 12.82
CA VAL A 152 11.68 3.71 13.26
C VAL A 152 12.03 2.22 13.34
N GLY A 153 13.20 1.81 12.85
CA GLY A 153 13.59 0.41 12.71
C GLY A 153 12.79 -0.33 11.63
N HIS A 154 13.15 -1.59 11.40
CA HIS A 154 12.36 -2.47 10.55
C HIS A 154 11.21 -3.10 11.34
N PHE A 155 10.05 -3.25 10.70
CA PHE A 155 8.84 -3.75 11.34
C PHE A 155 8.79 -5.28 11.29
N GLU A 156 9.10 -5.92 12.42
CA GLU A 156 8.75 -7.32 12.69
C GLU A 156 7.43 -7.44 13.47
N ARG A 157 7.05 -6.37 14.17
CA ARG A 157 5.83 -6.19 14.96
C ARG A 157 5.42 -4.72 14.90
N GLY A 158 4.14 -4.47 15.14
CA GLY A 158 3.59 -3.12 15.18
C GLY A 158 2.12 -3.14 14.88
N GLN A 159 1.33 -2.49 15.73
CA GLN A 159 -0.12 -2.44 15.54
C GLN A 159 -0.45 -1.72 14.22
N LEU A 160 -1.40 -2.27 13.47
CA LEU A 160 -2.00 -1.66 12.28
C LEU A 160 -3.51 -1.57 12.51
N TRP A 161 -4.09 -0.39 12.30
CA TRP A 161 -5.51 -0.16 12.55
C TRP A 161 -6.17 0.71 11.47
N LEU A 162 -7.48 0.54 11.34
CA LEU A 162 -8.35 1.41 10.55
C LEU A 162 -9.70 1.57 11.24
N ASN A 163 -10.12 2.83 11.36
CA ASN A 163 -11.44 3.24 11.83
C ASN A 163 -12.21 3.89 10.69
N VAL A 164 -13.51 3.62 10.60
CA VAL A 164 -14.46 4.37 9.74
C VAL A 164 -15.44 5.10 10.64
N ASN A 165 -15.48 6.43 10.56
CA ASN A 165 -16.32 7.28 11.41
C ASN A 165 -16.13 6.98 12.91
N GLY A 166 -14.88 6.72 13.33
CA GLY A 166 -14.54 6.36 14.71
C GLY A 166 -14.86 4.92 15.12
N VAL A 167 -15.44 4.11 14.23
CA VAL A 167 -15.72 2.70 14.49
C VAL A 167 -14.56 1.83 13.99
N PRO A 168 -13.94 1.01 14.86
CA PRO A 168 -12.90 0.08 14.43
C PRO A 168 -13.38 -0.90 13.38
N LYS A 169 -12.59 -1.05 12.31
CA LYS A 169 -12.85 -1.97 11.21
C LYS A 169 -11.71 -2.96 11.00
N GLN A 170 -10.47 -2.48 11.06
CA GLN A 170 -9.28 -3.31 11.04
C GLN A 170 -8.44 -3.04 12.29
N ASN A 171 -7.91 -4.10 12.90
CA ASN A 171 -6.99 -4.02 14.03
C ASN A 171 -6.15 -5.31 14.07
N SER A 172 -4.89 -5.22 13.65
CA SER A 172 -3.98 -6.37 13.57
C SER A 172 -2.56 -5.93 13.93
N ASP A 173 -1.59 -6.81 13.69
CA ASP A 173 -0.17 -6.54 13.90
C ASP A 173 0.63 -6.97 12.66
N VAL A 174 1.67 -6.21 12.31
CA VAL A 174 2.56 -6.50 11.16
C VAL A 174 3.19 -7.90 11.26
N SER A 175 3.35 -8.45 12.46
CA SER A 175 3.83 -9.83 12.66
C SER A 175 2.89 -10.91 12.09
N HIS A 176 1.65 -10.55 11.71
CA HIS A 176 0.71 -11.46 11.05
C HIS A 176 0.88 -11.53 9.53
N LEU A 177 1.83 -10.79 8.95
CA LEU A 177 2.22 -10.96 7.55
C LEU A 177 2.64 -12.42 7.29
N ILE A 178 2.14 -13.04 6.22
CA ILE A 178 2.52 -14.41 5.80
C ILE A 178 3.94 -14.41 5.21
N TRP A 179 4.25 -13.37 4.44
CA TRP A 179 5.57 -12.99 3.95
C TRP A 179 5.92 -11.65 4.56
N SER A 180 6.94 -11.66 5.41
CA SER A 180 7.53 -10.46 6.01
C SER A 180 7.98 -9.45 4.95
N VAL A 181 8.28 -8.22 5.36
CA VAL A 181 8.84 -7.20 4.45
C VAL A 181 10.12 -7.71 3.77
N ALA A 182 10.99 -8.41 4.50
CA ALA A 182 12.20 -8.99 3.94
C ALA A 182 11.91 -10.04 2.85
N GLU A 183 10.95 -10.94 3.11
CA GLU A 183 10.54 -11.98 2.16
C GLU A 183 9.87 -11.37 0.92
N THR A 184 9.00 -10.38 1.09
CA THR A 184 8.33 -9.70 -0.03
C THR A 184 9.33 -8.97 -0.93
N VAL A 185 10.31 -8.26 -0.36
CA VAL A 185 11.40 -7.63 -1.13
C VAL A 185 12.21 -8.68 -1.89
N ALA A 186 12.64 -9.75 -1.21
CA ALA A 186 13.44 -10.81 -1.82
C ALA A 186 12.66 -11.50 -2.96
N ASP A 187 11.40 -11.88 -2.75
CA ASP A 187 10.58 -12.55 -3.75
C ASP A 187 10.22 -11.63 -4.92
N LEU A 188 9.83 -10.38 -4.66
CA LEU A 188 9.51 -9.43 -5.71
C LEU A 188 10.72 -9.15 -6.61
N SER A 189 11.93 -9.13 -6.03
CA SER A 189 13.18 -8.87 -6.77
C SER A 189 13.55 -9.95 -7.81
N LYS A 190 12.93 -11.13 -7.73
CA LYS A 190 13.07 -12.22 -8.73
C LYS A 190 12.31 -11.92 -10.02
N PHE A 191 11.22 -11.15 -9.92
CA PHE A 191 10.36 -10.81 -11.06
C PHE A 191 10.70 -9.44 -11.64
N PHE A 192 11.10 -8.50 -10.77
CA PHE A 192 11.40 -7.14 -11.16
C PHE A 192 12.68 -6.68 -10.48
N ARG A 193 13.57 -6.06 -11.25
CA ARG A 193 14.65 -5.27 -10.64
C ARG A 193 14.02 -4.12 -9.85
N LEU A 194 14.21 -4.15 -8.54
CA LEU A 194 13.82 -3.07 -7.64
C LEU A 194 14.75 -1.90 -7.86
N GLU A 195 14.23 -0.69 -7.74
CA GLU A 195 14.99 0.55 -7.87
C GLU A 195 14.62 1.53 -6.76
N PRO A 196 15.53 2.47 -6.41
CA PRO A 196 15.18 3.57 -5.52
C PRO A 196 13.93 4.30 -6.01
N GLY A 197 13.00 4.58 -5.10
CA GLY A 197 11.70 5.15 -5.43
C GLY A 197 10.55 4.14 -5.51
N ASP A 198 10.83 2.84 -5.57
CA ASP A 198 9.77 1.84 -5.55
C ASP A 198 9.08 1.79 -4.17
N LEU A 199 7.75 1.63 -4.18
CA LEU A 199 6.92 1.42 -3.00
C LEU A 199 6.36 0.00 -3.02
N ILE A 200 6.28 -0.64 -1.85
CA ILE A 200 5.68 -1.96 -1.67
C ILE A 200 4.60 -1.87 -0.60
N TYR A 201 3.35 -1.97 -1.04
CA TYR A 201 2.15 -2.18 -0.23
C TYR A 201 2.10 -3.65 0.19
N THR A 202 2.28 -3.91 1.48
CA THR A 202 2.63 -5.25 1.99
C THR A 202 1.44 -6.19 2.19
N GLY A 203 0.22 -5.74 1.91
CA GLY A 203 -1.02 -6.45 2.14
C GLY A 203 -1.79 -5.91 3.35
N THR A 204 -3.07 -6.27 3.42
CA THR A 204 -4.01 -5.81 4.44
C THR A 204 -4.50 -6.95 5.34
N PRO A 205 -4.76 -6.70 6.64
CA PRO A 205 -5.40 -7.68 7.52
C PRO A 205 -6.90 -7.84 7.22
N GLU A 206 -7.54 -8.74 7.96
CA GLU A 206 -8.98 -8.95 7.92
C GLU A 206 -9.78 -7.69 8.25
N GLY A 207 -11.07 -7.71 7.91
CA GLY A 207 -11.98 -6.60 8.21
C GLY A 207 -12.02 -5.53 7.12
N VAL A 208 -11.63 -5.89 5.89
CA VAL A 208 -11.85 -5.03 4.72
C VAL A 208 -13.34 -4.76 4.54
N GLY A 209 -13.71 -3.57 4.09
CA GLY A 209 -15.11 -3.23 3.95
C GLY A 209 -15.37 -2.05 3.04
N ALA A 210 -16.63 -1.88 2.67
CA ALA A 210 -17.05 -0.78 1.83
C ALA A 210 -17.06 0.55 2.60
N VAL A 211 -16.77 1.63 1.88
CA VAL A 211 -17.00 3.02 2.29
C VAL A 211 -17.88 3.72 1.27
N VAL A 212 -18.64 4.70 1.74
CA VAL A 212 -19.51 5.55 0.92
C VAL A 212 -19.13 7.01 1.08
N LYS A 213 -19.66 7.86 0.20
CA LYS A 213 -19.48 9.32 0.30
C LYS A 213 -19.87 9.83 1.69
N GLY A 214 -19.01 10.67 2.25
CA GLY A 214 -19.11 11.23 3.60
C GLY A 214 -18.30 10.48 4.66
N ASP A 215 -17.97 9.20 4.43
CA ASP A 215 -17.21 8.41 5.40
C ASP A 215 -15.79 8.96 5.59
N LEU A 216 -15.37 9.05 6.85
CA LEU A 216 -14.01 9.38 7.25
C LEU A 216 -13.28 8.12 7.68
N MET A 217 -12.19 7.80 6.99
CA MET A 217 -11.23 6.78 7.37
C MET A 217 -10.08 7.42 8.15
N THR A 218 -9.74 6.82 9.29
CA THR A 218 -8.49 7.11 10.02
C THR A 218 -7.72 5.81 10.12
N VAL A 219 -6.53 5.78 9.52
CA VAL A 219 -5.68 4.59 9.40
C VAL A 219 -4.31 4.88 9.97
N GLY A 220 -3.71 3.90 10.66
CA GLY A 220 -2.41 4.07 11.27
C GLY A 220 -1.63 2.77 11.38
N VAL A 221 -0.31 2.94 11.50
CA VAL A 221 0.63 1.90 11.89
C VAL A 221 1.46 2.46 13.04
N GLU A 222 1.71 1.64 14.06
CA GLU A 222 2.48 2.03 15.23
C GLU A 222 3.81 2.68 14.81
N ARG A 223 4.17 3.81 15.43
CA ARG A 223 5.36 4.63 15.10
C ARG A 223 5.29 5.42 13.79
N LEU A 224 4.29 5.23 12.93
CA LEU A 224 4.14 5.94 11.64
C LEU A 224 3.03 6.99 11.62
N GLY A 225 2.40 7.25 12.76
CA GLY A 225 1.29 8.21 12.88
C GLY A 225 0.01 7.74 12.19
N GLU A 226 -0.89 8.70 11.94
CA GLU A 226 -2.19 8.44 11.33
C GLU A 226 -2.40 9.25 10.06
N LEU A 227 -3.16 8.65 9.14
CA LEU A 227 -3.63 9.21 7.89
C LEU A 227 -5.15 9.36 7.94
N ASN A 228 -5.66 10.54 7.56
CA ASN A 228 -7.10 10.81 7.47
C ASN A 228 -7.54 10.96 6.01
N VAL A 229 -8.57 10.20 5.62
CA VAL A 229 -9.12 10.22 4.26
C VAL A 229 -10.64 10.25 4.33
N ARG A 230 -11.25 11.29 3.79
CA ARG A 230 -12.70 11.42 3.64
C ARG A 230 -13.12 11.08 2.23
N VAL A 231 -14.14 10.25 2.07
CA VAL A 231 -14.70 9.93 0.76
C VAL A 231 -15.67 11.04 0.33
N ALA A 232 -15.46 11.65 -0.85
CA ALA A 232 -16.24 12.78 -1.39
C ALA A 232 -17.10 12.43 -2.62
#